data_AF-A0A436CFK0-F1
#
_entry.id   AF-A0A436CFK0-F1
#
_cell.length_a   1.000
_cell.length_b   1.000
_cell.length_c   1.000
_cell.angle_alpha   90.00
_cell.angle_beta   90.00
_cell.angle_gamma   90.00
#
_symmetry.space_group_name_H-M   'P 1'
#
loop_
_entity.id
_entity.type
_entity.pdbx_description
1 polymer ?
#
loop_
_entity_poly.entity_id
_entity_poly.type
_entity_poly.pdbx_seq_one_letter_code
_entity_poly.pdbx_strand_id
1 'polypeptide(L)'
;MNDDPVDSLANAIHHRSAILFVGAGVSISVGLPSWEKLIERMAKELGVDDEFSMRRDRFQTLAEYYRIKHGSIGPLRSWMDRNWSVPKDRIEKSE
;
A
#
# COMPACT_ATOMS: atom_id res chain seq x y z
N MET A 1 19.14 9.65 33.18
CA MET A 1 17.67 9.62 33.16
C MET A 1 17.29 8.64 32.08
N ASN A 2 16.51 7.61 32.41
CA ASN A 2 15.91 6.76 31.37
C ASN A 2 14.82 7.62 30.74
N ASP A 3 15.08 8.15 29.54
CA ASP A 3 14.03 8.80 28.76
C ASP A 3 13.10 7.69 28.25
N ASP A 4 11.92 7.58 28.85
CA ASP A 4 10.86 6.73 28.35
C ASP A 4 10.53 7.16 26.90
N PRO A 5 10.56 6.25 25.91
CA PRO A 5 10.19 6.57 24.54
C PRO A 5 8.82 7.24 24.41
N VAL A 6 7.87 6.90 25.29
CA VAL A 6 6.54 7.51 25.31
C VAL A 6 6.60 8.96 25.77
N ASP A 7 7.35 9.26 26.83
CA ASP A 7 7.52 10.63 27.33
C ASP A 7 8.27 11.50 26.31
N SER A 8 9.27 10.92 25.64
CA SER A 8 10.00 11.58 24.55
C SER A 8 9.08 11.94 23.38
N LEU A 9 8.23 11.00 22.95
CA LEU A 9 7.24 11.23 21.91
C LEU A 9 6.19 12.27 22.32
N ALA A 10 5.65 12.16 23.54
CA ALA A 10 4.67 13.11 24.07
C ALA A 10 5.23 14.54 24.12
N ASN A 11 6.49 14.69 24.54
CA ASN A 11 7.19 15.97 24.50
C ASN A 11 7.37 16.48 23.07
N ALA A 12 7.79 15.64 22.12
CA ALA A 12 7.93 16.05 20.73
C ALA A 12 6.59 16.48 20.08
N ILE A 13 5.48 15.80 20.42
CA ILE A 13 4.13 16.20 20.02
C ILE A 13 3.77 17.56 20.63
N HIS A 14 4.01 17.74 21.94
CA HIS A 14 3.72 18.99 22.65
C HIS A 14 4.47 20.19 22.05
N HIS A 15 5.75 20.01 21.74
CA HIS A 15 6.61 21.03 21.13
C HIS A 15 6.41 21.18 19.62
N ARG A 16 5.46 20.44 19.02
CA ARG A 16 5.20 20.42 17.56
C ARG A 16 6.45 20.09 16.73
N SER A 17 7.34 19.27 17.27
CA SER A 17 8.56 18.79 16.62
C SER A 17 8.46 17.32 16.16
N ALA A 18 7.30 16.69 16.32
CA ALA A 18 6.99 15.37 15.77
C ALA A 18 6.22 15.47 14.44
N ILE A 19 6.57 14.61 13.48
CA ILE A 19 5.82 14.40 12.24
C ILE A 19 5.42 12.93 12.17
N LEU A 20 4.13 12.65 11.98
CA LEU A 20 3.64 11.29 11.79
C LEU A 20 4.01 10.79 10.39
N PHE A 21 4.76 9.69 10.32
CA PHE A 21 5.01 8.97 9.07
C PHE A 21 4.17 7.70 9.03
N VAL A 22 3.21 7.64 8.11
CA VAL A 22 2.31 6.48 7.93
C VAL A 22 2.71 5.71 6.68
N GLY A 23 3.23 4.50 6.87
CA GLY A 23 3.58 3.61 5.76
C GLY A 23 2.40 2.78 5.25
N ALA A 24 2.65 2.01 4.19
CA ALA A 24 1.65 1.16 3.53
C ALA A 24 1.00 0.10 4.45
N GLY A 25 1.62 -0.23 5.59
CA GLY A 25 1.06 -1.16 6.56
C GLY A 25 -0.27 -0.70 7.17
N VAL A 26 -0.42 0.60 7.43
CA VAL A 26 -1.67 1.18 7.97
C VAL A 26 -2.76 1.24 6.89
N SER A 27 -2.39 1.34 5.61
CA SER A 27 -3.35 1.28 4.50
C SER A 27 -4.07 -0.07 4.41
N ILE A 28 -3.42 -1.15 4.82
CA ILE A 28 -4.01 -2.50 4.78
C ILE A 28 -5.13 -2.65 5.82
N SER A 29 -4.99 -2.08 7.02
CA SER A 29 -6.01 -2.19 8.08
C SER A 29 -7.32 -1.49 7.70
N VAL A 30 -7.24 -0.43 6.90
CA VAL A 30 -8.42 0.28 6.36
C VAL A 30 -9.01 -0.37 5.10
N GLY A 31 -8.48 -1.52 4.67
CA GLY A 31 -9.02 -2.30 3.56
C GLY A 31 -8.51 -1.89 2.18
N LEU A 32 -7.44 -1.10 2.10
CA LEU A 32 -6.68 -0.97 0.86
C LEU A 32 -5.89 -2.27 0.64
N PRO A 33 -5.66 -2.67 -0.62
CA PRO A 33 -5.06 -3.98 -0.87
C PRO A 33 -3.58 -4.01 -0.58
N SER A 34 -3.13 -5.22 -0.27
CA SER A 34 -1.73 -5.55 -0.19
C SER A 34 -1.04 -5.40 -1.56
N TRP A 35 0.28 -5.33 -1.50
CA TRP A 35 1.11 -5.43 -2.69
C TRP A 35 0.84 -6.72 -3.49
N GLU A 36 0.58 -7.84 -2.83
CA GLU A 36 0.26 -9.12 -3.50
C GLU A 36 -1.00 -9.02 -4.38
N LYS A 37 -2.08 -8.41 -3.87
CA LYS A 37 -3.31 -8.17 -4.65
C LYS A 37 -3.08 -7.26 -5.86
N LEU A 38 -2.14 -6.32 -5.77
CA LEU A 38 -1.72 -5.49 -6.89
C LEU A 38 -1.00 -6.31 -7.97
N ILE A 39 -0.11 -7.21 -7.56
CA ILE A 39 0.59 -8.14 -8.45
C ILE A 39 -0.39 -9.09 -9.15
N GLU A 40 -1.31 -9.71 -8.40
CA GLU A 40 -2.36 -10.58 -8.95
C GLU A 40 -3.20 -9.86 -10.00
N ARG A 41 -3.56 -8.59 -9.72
CA ARG A 41 -4.31 -7.77 -10.69
C ARG A 41 -3.53 -7.56 -11.97
N MET A 42 -2.25 -7.23 -11.88
CA MET A 42 -1.39 -7.05 -13.06
C MET A 42 -1.24 -8.36 -13.85
N ALA A 43 -1.02 -9.49 -13.18
CA ALA A 43 -0.91 -10.80 -13.82
C ALA A 43 -2.18 -11.14 -14.61
N LYS A 44 -3.34 -10.93 -13.98
CA LYS A 44 -4.65 -11.17 -14.60
C LYS A 44 -4.90 -10.28 -15.83
N GLU A 45 -4.52 -9.01 -15.77
CA GLU A 45 -4.66 -8.09 -16.92
C GLU A 45 -3.70 -8.47 -18.07
N LEU A 46 -2.54 -9.02 -17.75
CA LEU A 46 -1.55 -9.47 -18.73
C LEU A 46 -1.79 -10.89 -19.27
N GLY A 47 -2.74 -11.64 -18.69
CA GLY A 47 -2.98 -13.06 -19.01
C GLY A 47 -1.81 -13.97 -18.64
N VAL A 48 -1.06 -13.62 -17.59
CA VAL A 48 0.06 -14.43 -17.07
C VAL A 48 -0.47 -15.40 -16.02
N ASP A 49 0.02 -16.63 -16.04
CA ASP A 49 -0.40 -17.71 -15.13
C ASP A 49 -0.17 -17.34 -13.66
N ASP A 50 -1.09 -17.78 -12.79
CA ASP A 50 -1.11 -17.46 -11.37
C ASP A 50 0.15 -17.98 -10.66
N GLU A 51 0.70 -19.12 -11.10
CA GLU A 51 1.93 -19.70 -10.56
C GLU A 51 3.13 -18.74 -10.68
N PHE A 52 3.19 -17.93 -11.75
CA PHE A 52 4.22 -16.91 -11.93
C PHE A 52 4.00 -15.71 -11.01
N SER A 53 2.73 -15.35 -10.75
CA SER A 53 2.33 -14.19 -9.96
C SER A 53 2.48 -14.39 -8.45
N MET A 54 2.43 -15.63 -7.95
CA MET A 54 2.54 -15.96 -6.52
C MET A 54 3.98 -15.94 -5.99
N ARG A 55 4.96 -15.85 -6.89
CA ARG A 55 6.38 -15.83 -6.56
C ARG A 55 6.86 -14.42 -6.22
N ARG A 56 7.06 -14.14 -4.93
CA ARG A 56 7.50 -12.82 -4.43
C ARG A 56 8.79 -12.30 -5.07
N ASP A 57 9.69 -13.18 -5.49
CA ASP A 57 10.93 -12.84 -6.21
C ASP A 57 10.69 -12.32 -7.65
N ARG A 58 9.44 -12.39 -8.15
CA ARG A 58 9.05 -11.99 -9.51
C ARG A 58 8.13 -10.76 -9.55
N PHE A 59 7.76 -10.21 -8.41
CA PHE A 59 6.84 -9.07 -8.30
C PHE A 59 7.33 -7.86 -9.11
N GLN A 60 8.62 -7.55 -9.02
CA GLN A 60 9.23 -6.44 -9.74
C GLN A 60 9.24 -6.70 -11.26
N THR A 61 9.56 -7.93 -11.68
CA THR A 61 9.54 -8.32 -13.10
C THR A 61 8.14 -8.18 -13.70
N LEU A 62 7.11 -8.62 -12.96
CA LEU A 62 5.74 -8.48 -13.42
C LEU A 62 5.31 -7.01 -13.52
N ALA A 63 5.66 -6.18 -12.54
CA ALA A 63 5.35 -4.76 -12.56
C ALA A 63 6.05 -4.02 -13.73
N GLU A 64 7.30 -4.38 -14.02
CA GLU A 64 8.03 -3.86 -15.18
C GLU A 64 7.38 -4.30 -16.49
N TYR A 65 7.07 -5.59 -16.63
CA TYR A 65 6.40 -6.13 -17.81
C TYR A 65 5.04 -5.47 -18.04
N TYR A 66 4.27 -5.25 -16.97
CA TYR A 66 3.01 -4.51 -17.00
C TYR A 66 3.20 -3.09 -17.56
N ARG A 67 4.17 -2.34 -17.03
CA ARG A 67 4.49 -1.00 -17.52
C ARG A 67 4.91 -1.00 -18.99
N ILE A 68 5.70 -1.99 -19.41
CA ILE A 68 6.13 -2.12 -20.82
C ILE A 68 4.92 -2.36 -21.73
N LYS A 69 4.02 -3.27 -21.36
CA LYS A 69 2.85 -3.63 -22.17
C LYS A 69 1.80 -2.53 -22.24
N HIS A 70 1.58 -1.80 -21.15
CA HIS A 70 0.59 -0.73 -21.08
C HIS A 70 1.16 0.67 -21.33
N GLY A 71 2.48 0.81 -21.52
CA GLY A 71 3.20 2.07 -21.64
C GLY A 71 3.28 2.90 -20.34
N SER A 72 2.48 2.57 -19.33
CA SER A 72 2.45 3.23 -18.02
C SER A 72 1.74 2.34 -16.98
N ILE A 73 1.74 2.78 -15.72
CA ILE A 73 0.91 2.19 -14.65
C ILE A 73 -0.51 2.79 -14.60
N GLY A 74 -0.87 3.66 -15.56
CA GLY A 74 -2.12 4.39 -15.58
C GLY A 74 -3.39 3.53 -15.51
N PRO A 75 -3.47 2.38 -16.21
CA PRO A 75 -4.63 1.50 -16.12
C PRO A 75 -4.81 0.90 -14.72
N LEU A 76 -3.72 0.46 -14.09
CA LEU A 76 -3.71 -0.01 -12.71
C LEU A 76 -4.21 1.08 -11.76
N ARG A 77 -3.66 2.30 -11.83
CA ARG A 77 -4.11 3.46 -11.02
C ARG A 77 -5.60 3.74 -11.22
N SER A 78 -6.08 3.70 -12.46
CA SER A 78 -7.50 3.95 -12.77
C SER A 78 -8.42 2.85 -12.23
N TRP A 79 -7.93 1.61 -12.15
CA TRP A 79 -8.63 0.54 -11.44
C TRP A 79 -8.63 0.78 -9.93
N MET A 80 -7.51 1.21 -9.35
CA MET A 80 -7.42 1.59 -7.92
C MET A 80 -8.44 2.67 -7.58
N ASP A 81 -8.47 3.77 -8.34
CA ASP A 81 -9.38 4.91 -8.11
C ASP A 81 -10.86 4.48 -8.11
N ARG A 82 -11.23 3.49 -8.93
CA ARG A 82 -12.61 3.00 -9.05
C ARG A 82 -12.99 1.97 -8.00
N ASN A 83 -12.04 1.20 -7.49
CA ASN A 83 -12.31 0.07 -6.61
C ASN A 83 -11.94 0.38 -5.16
N TRP A 84 -11.15 1.41 -4.90
CA TRP A 84 -10.62 1.73 -3.59
C TRP A 84 -11.08 3.10 -3.14
N SER A 85 -12.31 3.13 -2.61
CA SER A 85 -12.79 4.21 -1.77
C SER A 85 -13.05 3.64 -0.39
N VAL A 86 -12.36 4.16 0.62
CA VAL A 86 -12.62 3.79 2.02
C VAL A 86 -13.52 4.87 2.61
N PRO A 87 -14.76 4.53 3.00
CA PRO A 87 -15.65 5.45 3.69
C PRO A 87 -15.01 6.00 4.96
N LYS A 88 -15.23 7.28 5.26
CA LYS A 88 -14.60 7.95 6.41
C LYS A 88 -14.94 7.27 7.74
N ASP A 89 -16.17 6.79 7.89
CA ASP A 89 -16.65 6.04 9.06
C ASP A 89 -15.91 4.72 9.27
N ARG A 90 -15.36 4.12 8.21
CA ARG A 90 -14.50 2.93 8.30
C ARG A 90 -13.09 3.27 8.77
N ILE A 91 -12.57 4.44 8.39
CA ILE A 91 -11.27 4.95 8.85
C ILE A 91 -11.36 5.31 10.34
N GLU A 92 -12.46 5.92 10.78
CA GLU A 92 -12.66 6.29 12.20
C GLU A 92 -12.76 5.06 13.12
N LYS A 93 -13.11 3.88 12.57
CA LYS A 93 -13.23 2.61 13.29
C LYS A 93 -12.05 1.65 13.07
N SER A 94 -11.04 2.04 12.30
CA SER A 94 -9.87 1.18 12.07
C SER A 94 -8.93 1.22 13.27
N GLU A 95 -8.53 0.04 13.74
CA GLU A 95 -7.50 -0.16 14.78
C GLU A 95 -6.08 0.08 14.24
#